data_AF-A0A7S3HS87-F1
#
_entry.id   AF-A0A7S3HS87-F1
#
_cell.length_a   1.000
_cell.length_b   1.000
_cell.length_c   1.000
_cell.angle_alpha   90.00
_cell.angle_beta   90.00
_cell.angle_gamma   90.00
#
_symmetry.space_group_name_H-M   'P 1'
#
loop_
_entity.id
_entity.type
_entity.pdbx_description
1 polymer ?
#
loop_
_entity_poly.entity_id
_entity_poly.type
_entity_poly.pdbx_seq_one_letter_code
_entity_poly.pdbx_strand_id
1 'polypeptide(L)'
;KMSQFPLAPPLSKMLIAAEDLGCSSEVMTVVSMLSVPSIFFRPKDRAEESDAAREKFFTPESDHLTLLNVYQQWTSNGYSAKWCNEHFVHQKSLKKVREVRGQLEEIMNQQRIVIRSCGTDWDA
;
A
#
# COMPACT_ATOMS: atom_id res chain seq x y z
N LYS A 1 9.20 -20.90 0.44
CA LYS A 1 8.84 -19.55 -0.06
C LYS A 1 8.15 -18.72 1.04
N MET A 2 7.01 -19.15 1.61
CA MET A 2 6.30 -18.37 2.65
C MET A 2 7.10 -18.08 3.93
N SER A 3 7.94 -19.01 4.40
CA SER A 3 8.70 -18.89 5.66
C SER A 3 9.82 -17.85 5.66
N GLN A 4 10.13 -17.27 4.50
CA GLN A 4 11.20 -16.28 4.33
C GLN A 4 10.69 -14.84 4.44
N PHE A 5 9.36 -14.64 4.40
CA PHE A 5 8.76 -13.33 4.57
C PHE A 5 8.49 -13.08 6.07
N PRO A 6 8.89 -11.92 6.62
CA PRO A 6 8.58 -11.54 8.00
C PRO A 6 7.13 -11.04 8.13
N LEU A 7 6.17 -11.79 7.57
CA LEU A 7 4.77 -11.44 7.45
C LEU A 7 3.89 -12.56 8.03
N ALA A 8 2.64 -12.22 8.34
CA ALA A 8 1.64 -13.23 8.66
C ALA A 8 1.42 -14.20 7.47
N PRO A 9 1.21 -15.51 7.70
CA PRO A 9 1.09 -16.49 6.62
C PRO A 9 0.10 -16.13 5.49
N PRO A 10 -1.08 -15.53 5.76
CA PRO A 10 -1.98 -15.10 4.69
C PRO A 10 -1.39 -14.04 3.75
N LEU A 11 -0.65 -13.07 4.30
CA LEU A 11 -0.01 -12.00 3.52
C LEU A 11 1.16 -12.54 2.69
N SER A 12 1.95 -13.46 3.25
CA SER A 12 3.01 -14.16 2.52
C SER A 12 2.45 -14.98 1.35
N LYS A 13 1.30 -15.64 1.56
CA LYS A 13 0.61 -16.39 0.49
C LYS A 13 0.11 -15.46 -0.62
N MET A 14 -0.42 -14.30 -0.24
CA MET A 14 -0.91 -13.29 -1.19
C MET A 14 0.21 -12.78 -2.12
N LEU A 15 1.40 -12.50 -1.59
CA LEU A 15 2.56 -12.09 -2.41
C LEU A 15 3.00 -13.16 -3.41
N ILE A 16 3.00 -14.43 -2.99
CA ILE A 16 3.41 -15.53 -3.85
C ILE A 16 2.38 -15.79 -4.94
N ALA A 17 1.08 -15.73 -4.62
CA ALA A 17 0.01 -15.91 -5.60
C ALA A 17 -0.06 -14.75 -6.61
N ALA A 18 0.34 -13.54 -6.22
CA ALA A 18 0.34 -12.37 -7.09
C ALA A 18 1.32 -12.48 -8.27
N GLU A 19 2.32 -13.35 -8.18
CA GLU A 19 3.22 -13.67 -9.30
C GLU A 19 2.45 -14.28 -10.46
N ASP A 20 1.60 -15.28 -10.18
CA ASP A 20 0.81 -15.98 -11.17
C ASP A 20 -0.27 -15.09 -11.81
N LEU A 21 -0.72 -14.08 -11.05
CA LEU A 21 -1.73 -13.09 -11.49
C LEU A 21 -1.11 -11.85 -12.16
N GLY A 22 0.22 -11.72 -12.20
CA GLY A 22 0.89 -10.59 -12.86
C GLY A 22 0.76 -9.23 -12.14
N CYS A 23 0.25 -9.19 -10.91
CA CYS A 23 -0.01 -7.98 -10.11
C CYS A 23 0.86 -7.89 -8.84
N SER A 24 2.03 -8.54 -8.87
CA SER A 24 2.91 -8.68 -7.71
C SER A 24 3.45 -7.34 -7.18
N SER A 25 3.58 -6.31 -8.02
CA SER A 25 3.95 -4.95 -7.61
C SER A 25 2.86 -4.27 -6.76
N GLU A 26 1.61 -4.38 -7.20
CA GLU A 26 0.44 -3.81 -6.54
C GLU A 26 0.17 -4.53 -5.22
N VAL A 27 0.20 -5.87 -5.24
CA VAL A 27 0.03 -6.69 -4.04
C VAL A 27 1.15 -6.44 -3.04
N MET A 28 2.41 -6.28 -3.49
CA MET A 28 3.51 -5.90 -2.60
C MET A 28 3.25 -4.56 -1.90
N THR A 29 2.69 -3.59 -2.62
CA THR A 29 2.32 -2.30 -2.05
C THR A 29 1.19 -2.44 -1.04
N VAL A 30 0.12 -3.18 -1.37
CA VAL A 30 -1.00 -3.45 -0.45
C VAL A 30 -0.53 -4.16 0.82
N VAL A 31 0.30 -5.20 0.69
CA VAL A 31 0.86 -5.92 1.85
C VAL A 31 1.70 -5.00 2.71
N SER A 32 2.48 -4.11 2.11
CA SER A 32 3.28 -3.12 2.85
C SER A 32 2.39 -2.16 3.62
N MET A 33 1.27 -1.72 3.03
CA MET A 33 0.29 -0.84 3.67
C MET A 33 -0.43 -1.53 4.84
N LEU A 34 -0.75 -2.82 4.71
CA LEU A 34 -1.38 -3.63 5.78
C LEU A 34 -0.41 -3.98 6.91
N SER A 35 0.90 -3.91 6.66
CA SER A 35 1.94 -4.26 7.64
C SER A 35 2.31 -3.10 8.59
N VAL A 36 1.73 -1.92 8.39
CA VAL A 36 1.90 -0.76 9.27
C VAL A 36 0.58 -0.41 9.97
N PRO A 37 0.62 0.29 11.12
CA PRO A 37 -0.58 0.86 11.70
C PRO A 37 -1.29 1.81 10.73
N SER A 38 -2.58 2.08 10.97
CA SER A 38 -3.40 2.96 10.15
C SER A 38 -2.64 4.23 9.72
N ILE A 39 -2.60 4.44 8.41
CA ILE A 39 -1.95 5.61 7.83
C ILE A 39 -2.83 6.86 7.95
N PHE A 40 -4.15 6.70 8.11
CA PHE A 40 -5.07 7.82 8.23
C PHE A 40 -5.18 8.29 9.68
N PHE A 41 -5.35 9.60 9.85
CA PHE A 41 -5.69 10.21 11.14
C PHE A 41 -6.91 11.11 11.01
N ARG A 42 -7.72 11.16 12.06
CA ARG A 42 -8.98 11.92 12.09
C ARG A 42 -9.00 12.83 13.32
N PRO A 43 -8.51 14.09 13.21
CA PRO A 43 -8.56 15.06 14.30
C PRO A 43 -10.02 15.37 14.65
N LYS A 44 -10.34 15.52 15.95
CA LYS A 44 -11.71 15.77 16.40
C LYS A 44 -12.26 17.12 15.92
N ASP A 45 -11.38 18.10 15.84
CA ASP A 45 -11.62 19.48 15.41
C ASP A 45 -11.75 19.64 13.89
N ARG A 46 -11.24 18.67 13.12
CA ARG A 46 -11.22 18.69 11.65
C ARG A 46 -11.75 17.39 11.05
N ALA A 47 -12.73 16.80 11.72
CA ALA A 47 -13.25 15.48 11.38
C ALA A 47 -13.93 15.49 10.00
N GLU A 48 -14.74 16.50 9.70
CA GLU A 48 -15.40 16.66 8.40
C GLU A 48 -14.41 16.83 7.25
N GLU A 49 -13.37 17.65 7.43
CA GLU A 49 -12.31 17.83 6.43
C GLU A 49 -11.52 16.53 6.19
N SER A 50 -11.25 15.79 7.28
CA SER A 50 -10.57 14.50 7.22
C SER A 50 -11.40 13.47 6.47
N ASP A 51 -12.71 13.43 6.70
CA ASP A 51 -13.60 12.47 6.05
C ASP A 51 -13.74 12.82 4.55
N ALA A 52 -13.91 14.10 4.21
CA ALA A 52 -13.96 14.57 2.83
C ALA A 52 -12.64 14.32 2.06
N ALA A 53 -11.48 14.42 2.73
CA ALA A 53 -10.20 14.06 2.13
C ALA A 53 -10.09 12.55 1.88
N ARG A 54 -10.61 11.72 2.80
CA ARG A 54 -10.61 10.25 2.66
C ARG A 54 -11.53 9.76 1.56
N GLU A 55 -12.68 10.41 1.36
CA GLU A 55 -13.60 10.08 0.26
C GLU A 55 -12.93 10.17 -1.13
N LYS A 56 -11.96 11.07 -1.32
CA LYS A 56 -11.21 11.20 -2.58
C LYS A 56 -10.34 9.98 -2.91
N PHE A 57 -10.01 9.18 -1.91
CA PHE A 57 -9.23 7.94 -2.08
C PHE A 57 -10.11 6.70 -2.15
N PHE A 58 -11.35 6.82 -1.67
CA PHE A 58 -12.24 5.69 -1.47
C PHE A 58 -12.56 5.05 -2.82
N THR A 59 -12.24 3.75 -2.89
CA THR A 59 -12.67 2.87 -3.98
C THR A 59 -13.84 2.05 -3.46
N PRO A 60 -15.08 2.29 -3.92
CA PRO A 60 -16.29 1.71 -3.34
C PRO A 60 -16.28 0.18 -3.23
N GLU A 61 -15.55 -0.48 -4.13
CA GLU A 61 -15.50 -1.93 -4.24
C GLU A 61 -14.32 -2.55 -3.48
N SER A 62 -13.36 -1.76 -2.95
CA SER A 62 -12.16 -2.34 -2.31
C SER A 62 -11.38 -1.39 -1.39
N ASP A 63 -11.33 -1.76 -0.10
CA ASP A 63 -10.45 -1.14 0.89
C ASP A 63 -8.95 -1.32 0.56
N HIS A 64 -8.59 -2.45 -0.06
CA HIS A 64 -7.22 -2.71 -0.48
C HIS A 64 -6.80 -1.81 -1.65
N LEU A 65 -7.70 -1.56 -2.61
CA LEU A 65 -7.45 -0.61 -3.70
C LEU A 65 -7.38 0.83 -3.18
N THR A 66 -8.18 1.18 -2.16
CA THR A 66 -8.06 2.47 -1.47
C THR A 66 -6.66 2.68 -0.90
N LEU A 67 -6.08 1.67 -0.22
CA LEU A 67 -4.71 1.74 0.30
C LEU A 67 -3.68 1.90 -0.83
N LEU A 68 -3.84 1.16 -1.92
CA LEU A 68 -2.97 1.24 -3.08
C LEU A 68 -3.01 2.64 -3.72
N ASN A 69 -4.21 3.18 -3.93
CA ASN A 69 -4.46 4.51 -4.49
C ASN A 69 -3.76 5.60 -3.65
N VAL A 70 -3.88 5.56 -2.32
CA VAL A 70 -3.20 6.52 -1.44
C VAL A 70 -1.68 6.46 -1.62
N TYR A 71 -1.10 5.26 -1.66
CA TYR A 71 0.35 5.11 -1.83
C TYR A 71 0.84 5.61 -3.20
N GLN A 72 0.09 5.31 -4.27
CA GLN A 72 0.36 5.77 -5.63
C GLN A 72 0.27 7.30 -5.74
N GLN A 73 -0.77 7.92 -5.17
CA GLN A 73 -0.90 9.37 -5.16
C GLN A 73 0.20 10.04 -4.34
N TRP A 74 0.57 9.49 -3.18
CA TRP A 74 1.69 10.01 -2.40
C TRP A 74 3.01 9.95 -3.17
N THR A 75 3.25 8.85 -3.86
CA THR A 75 4.44 8.66 -4.71
C THR A 75 4.47 9.63 -5.88
N SER A 76 3.32 9.80 -6.56
CA SER A 76 3.17 10.73 -7.70
C SER A 76 3.31 12.20 -7.27
N ASN A 77 3.00 12.51 -6.01
CA ASN A 77 3.21 13.82 -5.39
C ASN A 77 4.61 13.95 -4.73
N GLY A 78 5.58 13.14 -5.16
CA GLY A 78 6.99 13.27 -4.76
C GLY A 78 7.25 12.99 -3.29
N TYR A 79 6.46 12.11 -2.66
CA TYR A 79 6.56 11.77 -1.24
C TYR A 79 6.37 12.98 -0.30
N SER A 80 5.58 13.97 -0.75
CA SER A 80 5.42 15.27 -0.09
C SER A 80 4.80 15.17 1.31
N ALA A 81 5.46 15.81 2.28
CA ALA A 81 4.93 16.00 3.64
C ALA A 81 3.69 16.89 3.65
N LYS A 82 3.67 17.91 2.77
CA LYS A 82 2.55 18.83 2.62
C LYS A 82 1.32 18.07 2.11
N TRP A 83 1.50 17.21 1.11
CA TRP A 83 0.44 16.35 0.58
C TRP A 83 -0.14 15.45 1.66
N CYS A 84 0.71 14.83 2.49
CA CYS A 84 0.27 14.02 3.64
C CYS A 84 -0.63 14.81 4.60
N ASN A 85 -0.25 16.05 4.95
CA ASN A 85 -1.04 16.89 5.85
C ASN A 85 -2.39 17.31 5.25
N GLU A 86 -2.41 17.67 3.96
CA GLU A 86 -3.63 18.06 3.25
C GLU A 86 -4.63 16.90 3.13
N HIS A 87 -4.13 15.66 3.09
CA HIS A 87 -4.92 14.45 2.90
C HIS A 87 -5.12 13.63 4.18
N PHE A 88 -4.75 14.18 5.33
CA PHE A 88 -4.91 13.53 6.65
C PHE A 88 -4.25 12.14 6.72
N VAL A 89 -3.06 12.03 6.12
CA VAL A 89 -2.23 10.83 6.12
C VAL A 89 -0.95 11.05 6.93
N HIS A 90 -0.60 10.10 7.79
CA HIS A 90 0.63 10.10 8.56
C HIS A 90 1.84 9.86 7.65
N GLN A 91 2.63 10.92 7.41
CA GLN A 91 3.87 10.82 6.63
C GLN A 91 4.84 9.79 7.21
N LYS A 92 4.96 9.72 8.54
CA LYS A 92 5.82 8.74 9.23
C LYS A 92 5.40 7.30 8.91
N SER A 93 4.09 7.04 8.89
CA SER A 93 3.56 5.72 8.54
C SER A 93 3.85 5.39 7.08
N LEU A 94 3.62 6.32 6.14
CA LEU A 94 3.93 6.09 4.72
C LEU A 94 5.42 5.89 4.42
N LYS A 95 6.31 6.59 5.13
CA LYS A 95 7.75 6.30 5.08
C LYS A 95 8.04 4.87 5.54
N LYS A 96 7.37 4.42 6.61
CA LYS A 96 7.51 3.04 7.08
C LYS A 96 7.00 2.02 6.07
N VAL A 97 5.87 2.30 5.41
CA VAL A 97 5.37 1.46 4.30
C VAL A 97 6.42 1.31 3.22
N ARG A 98 7.07 2.41 2.81
CA ARG A 98 8.11 2.38 1.78
C ARG A 98 9.33 1.55 2.19
N GLU A 99 9.75 1.64 3.45
CA GLU A 99 10.81 0.77 3.99
C GLU A 99 10.42 -0.71 3.92
N VAL A 100 9.22 -1.06 4.39
CA VAL A 100 8.70 -2.43 4.35
C VAL A 100 8.62 -2.93 2.91
N ARG A 101 8.12 -2.11 1.99
CA ARG A 101 8.04 -2.45 0.57
C ARG A 101 9.42 -2.76 -0.03
N GLY A 102 10.45 -1.99 0.32
CA GLY A 102 11.83 -2.25 -0.11
C GLY A 102 12.39 -3.57 0.41
N GLN A 103 12.12 -3.89 1.69
CA GLN A 103 12.52 -5.18 2.27
C GLN A 103 11.81 -6.36 1.58
N LEU A 104 10.52 -6.22 1.29
CA LEU A 104 9.76 -7.24 0.57
C LEU A 104 10.27 -7.42 -0.86
N GLU A 105 10.61 -6.34 -1.55
CA GLU A 105 11.21 -6.37 -2.89
C GLU A 105 12.55 -7.13 -2.90
N GLU A 106 13.43 -6.89 -1.92
CA GLU A 106 14.68 -7.64 -1.75
C GLU A 106 14.42 -9.14 -1.55
N ILE A 107 13.48 -9.51 -0.68
CA ILE A 107 13.12 -10.91 -0.41
C ILE A 107 12.50 -11.58 -1.65
N MET A 108 11.63 -10.88 -2.38
CA MET A 108 11.01 -11.38 -3.61
C MET A 108 12.07 -11.66 -4.68
N ASN A 109 13.03 -10.73 -4.86
CA ASN A 109 14.16 -10.90 -5.77
C ASN A 109 15.03 -12.11 -5.38
N GLN A 110 15.35 -12.27 -4.09
CA GLN A 110 16.12 -13.43 -3.59
C GLN A 110 15.41 -14.76 -3.84
N GLN A 111 14.08 -14.77 -3.75
CA GLN A 111 13.25 -15.94 -4.02
C GLN A 111 12.92 -16.15 -5.50
N ARG A 112 13.44 -15.29 -6.39
CA ARG A 112 13.17 -15.28 -7.84
C ARG A 112 11.67 -15.15 -8.16
N ILE A 113 10.94 -14.40 -7.34
CA ILE A 113 9.55 -14.04 -7.60
C ILE A 113 9.55 -12.83 -8.52
N VAL A 114 8.90 -12.94 -9.68
CA VAL A 114 8.91 -11.86 -10.67
C VAL A 114 7.99 -10.72 -10.21
N ILE A 115 8.55 -9.51 -10.13
CA ILE A 115 7.80 -8.30 -9.83
C ILE A 115 7.26 -7.73 -11.16
N ARG A 116 5.94 -7.76 -11.32
CA ARG A 116 5.21 -7.19 -12.46
C ARG A 116 4.08 -6.30 -11.98
N SER A 117 3.78 -5.29 -12.76
CA SER A 117 2.64 -4.39 -12.56
C SER A 117 1.55 -4.74 -13.55
N CYS A 118 0.31 -4.87 -13.08
CA CYS A 118 -0.87 -4.97 -13.94
C CYS A 118 -1.44 -3.59 -14.32
N GLY A 119 -0.80 -2.49 -13.88
CA GLY A 119 -1.27 -1.14 -14.14
C GLY A 119 -2.60 -0.85 -13.44
N THR A 120 -3.63 -0.49 -14.23
CA THR A 120 -5.00 -0.25 -13.75
C THR A 120 -5.97 -1.34 -14.19
N ASP A 121 -5.48 -2.47 -14.67
CA ASP A 121 -6.31 -3.60 -15.09
C ASP A 121 -6.61 -4.47 -13.86
N TRP A 122 -7.61 -4.06 -13.08
CA TRP A 122 -8.01 -4.72 -11.83
C TRP A 122 -9.03 -5.84 -12.03
N ASP A 123 -9.61 -5.95 -13.24
CA ASP A 123 -10.76 -6.80 -13.56
C ASP A 123 -10.40 -8.06 -14.37
N ALA A 124 -9.10 -8.31 -14.59
CA ALA A 124 -8.60 -9.41 -15.42
C ALA A 124 -8.78 -10.82 -14.78
#